data_AF-A0A7Y5CQX8-F1
#
_entry.id   AF-A0A7Y5CQX8-F1
#
_cell.length_a   1.000
_cell.length_b   1.000
_cell.length_c   1.000
_cell.angle_alpha   90.00
_cell.angle_beta   90.00
_cell.angle_gamma   90.00
#
_symmetry.space_group_name_H-M   'P 1'
#
loop_
_entity.id
_entity.type
_entity.pdbx_description
1 polymer ?
#
loop_
_entity_poly.entity_id
_entity_poly.type
_entity_poly.pdbx_seq_one_letter_code
_entity_poly.pdbx_strand_id
1 'polypeptide(L)'
;MAELQTFILIGAAMFTGVLAFAVVYKLVEVSAARRWPVTTGKILSSGIAARRKPSQPHGDRVANYPQVVYEYRVGGRRYRGERLSIGEAVGNFGVEETLARYPAGAAVQVYYNPANPAEAVLERELPPQFAKGITYAFLIFLGGAAILLFSVTNVPKLLAGVLPRPAHALFVTLAGGCGLFVLTLALVLHRQVAAARRWPATRGEIVSATLPASREFGGSKGSTQQGAQLVYTYTVAGRRYTGNRLAFGGRMSWWAPGQPQEQSENDSEGGAVQVCYDPRNPGEAVLERRAIGITLLWIVGLGLLALAAVVGGL
;
A
#
# COMPACT_ATOMS: atom_id res chain seq x y z
N MET A 1 30.61 -14.26 -11.46
CA MET A 1 30.51 -13.83 -10.05
C MET A 1 30.72 -12.33 -9.90
N ALA A 2 31.83 -11.78 -10.39
CA ALA A 2 32.10 -10.33 -10.35
C ALA A 2 31.00 -9.49 -11.01
N GLU A 3 30.56 -9.84 -12.23
CA GLU A 3 29.47 -9.15 -12.94
C GLU A 3 28.17 -9.06 -12.11
N LEU A 4 27.74 -10.16 -11.50
CA LEU A 4 26.52 -10.21 -10.68
C LEU A 4 26.64 -9.32 -9.43
N GLN A 5 27.81 -9.28 -8.79
CA GLN A 5 28.05 -8.39 -7.65
C GLN A 5 27.99 -6.92 -8.09
N THR A 6 28.60 -6.59 -9.24
CA THR A 6 28.56 -5.25 -9.82
C THR A 6 27.13 -4.82 -10.12
N PHE A 7 26.29 -5.68 -10.71
CA PHE A 7 24.88 -5.39 -10.95
C PHE A 7 24.08 -5.14 -9.66
N ILE A 8 24.27 -5.95 -8.62
CA ILE A 8 23.60 -5.77 -7.33
C ILE A 8 24.00 -4.42 -6.70
N LEU A 9 25.29 -4.07 -6.72
CA LEU A 9 25.80 -2.82 -6.17
C LEU A 9 25.30 -1.60 -6.96
N ILE A 10 25.28 -1.67 -8.29
CA ILE A 10 24.75 -0.59 -9.15
C ILE A 10 23.25 -0.40 -8.90
N GLY A 11 22.48 -1.50 -8.86
CA GLY A 11 21.05 -1.43 -8.56
C GLY A 11 20.77 -0.86 -7.17
N ALA A 12 21.58 -1.25 -6.18
CA ALA A 12 21.49 -0.70 -4.85
C ALA A 12 21.78 0.81 -4.81
N ALA A 13 22.91 1.21 -5.41
CA ALA A 13 23.32 2.61 -5.49
C ALA A 13 22.28 3.48 -6.21
N MET A 14 21.75 3.02 -7.34
CA MET A 14 20.74 3.73 -8.12
C MET A 14 19.47 3.95 -7.31
N PHE A 15 18.93 2.90 -6.68
CA PHE A 15 17.74 3.02 -5.85
C PHE A 15 17.95 3.95 -4.66
N THR A 16 19.09 3.83 -3.96
CA THR A 16 19.42 4.74 -2.85
C THR A 16 19.58 6.18 -3.32
N GLY A 17 20.15 6.42 -4.51
CA GLY A 17 20.28 7.74 -5.11
C GLY A 17 18.93 8.36 -5.43
N VAL A 18 18.02 7.60 -6.06
CA VAL A 18 16.64 8.05 -6.35
C VAL A 18 15.88 8.36 -5.05
N LEU A 19 15.99 7.48 -4.05
CA LEU A 19 15.33 7.69 -2.76
C LEU A 19 15.90 8.91 -2.03
N ALA A 20 17.22 9.07 -1.99
CA ALA A 20 17.89 10.22 -1.40
C ALA A 20 17.50 11.52 -2.12
N PHE A 21 17.46 11.51 -3.45
CA PHE A 21 17.00 12.65 -4.24
C PHE A 21 15.54 13.04 -3.91
N ALA A 22 14.64 12.06 -3.85
CA ALA A 22 13.24 12.30 -3.47
C ALA A 22 13.12 12.89 -2.05
N VAL A 23 13.91 12.39 -1.10
CA VAL A 23 13.98 12.93 0.27
C VAL A 23 14.51 14.35 0.28
N VAL A 24 15.62 14.63 -0.41
CA VAL A 24 16.22 15.98 -0.49
C VAL A 24 15.24 16.97 -1.13
N TYR A 25 14.59 16.60 -2.23
CA TYR A 25 13.57 17.42 -2.88
C TYR A 25 12.46 17.81 -1.90
N LYS A 26 11.98 16.86 -1.09
CA LYS A 26 10.96 17.13 -0.06
C LYS A 26 11.50 17.93 1.12
N LEU A 27 12.75 17.73 1.53
CA LEU A 27 13.37 18.52 2.59
C LEU A 27 13.55 20.00 2.22
N VAL A 28 13.74 20.31 0.94
CA VAL A 28 13.77 21.69 0.45
C VAL A 28 12.42 22.38 0.65
N GLU A 29 11.33 21.71 0.27
CA GLU A 29 9.95 22.21 0.48
C GLU A 29 9.66 22.43 1.98
N VAL A 30 10.10 21.49 2.82
CA VAL A 30 9.95 21.58 4.29
C VAL A 30 10.78 22.74 4.87
N SER A 31 12.02 22.91 4.41
CA SER A 31 12.89 23.99 4.86
C SER A 31 12.29 25.37 4.58
N ALA A 32 11.70 25.54 3.40
CA ALA A 32 11.00 26.77 3.03
C ALA A 32 9.80 27.03 3.96
N ALA A 33 9.01 26.00 4.24
CA ALA A 33 7.82 26.10 5.08
C ALA A 33 8.11 26.26 6.59
N ARG A 34 9.29 25.87 7.08
CA ARG A 34 9.69 26.13 8.48
C ARG A 34 9.68 27.62 8.82
N ARG A 35 9.92 28.48 7.82
CA ARG A 35 9.94 29.94 7.96
C ARG A 35 8.59 30.59 7.68
N TRP A 36 7.56 29.82 7.38
CA TRP A 36 6.24 30.38 7.11
C TRP A 36 5.66 31.04 8.37
N PRO A 37 5.16 32.28 8.27
CA PRO A 37 4.44 32.95 9.35
C PRO A 37 3.16 32.19 9.71
N VAL A 38 2.72 32.41 10.95
CA VAL A 38 1.55 31.76 11.53
C VAL A 38 0.39 32.74 11.70
N THR A 39 -0.82 32.29 11.44
CA THR A 39 -2.06 33.02 11.72
C THR A 39 -3.08 32.09 12.38
N THR A 40 -4.09 32.66 13.03
CA THR A 40 -5.20 31.87 13.57
C THR A 40 -6.23 31.61 12.46
N GLY A 41 -6.62 30.35 12.32
CA GLY A 41 -7.68 29.91 11.42
C GLY A 41 -8.75 29.11 12.16
N LYS A 42 -9.79 28.73 11.42
CA LYS A 42 -10.91 27.92 11.91
C LYS A 42 -11.16 26.76 10.97
N ILE A 43 -11.36 25.57 11.54
CA ILE A 43 -11.77 24.39 10.76
C ILE A 43 -13.23 24.57 10.34
N LEU A 44 -13.48 24.58 9.03
CA LEU A 44 -14.81 24.65 8.43
C LEU A 44 -15.46 23.27 8.38
N SER A 45 -14.72 22.26 7.91
CA SER A 45 -15.19 20.88 7.83
C SER A 45 -14.06 19.90 8.09
N SER A 46 -14.42 18.76 8.66
CA SER A 46 -13.50 17.66 8.97
C SER A 46 -14.23 16.35 8.71
N GLY A 47 -13.73 15.57 7.75
CA GLY A 47 -14.39 14.35 7.30
C GLY A 47 -13.48 13.43 6.50
N ILE A 48 -14.06 12.36 5.97
CA ILE A 48 -13.33 11.37 5.17
C ILE A 48 -13.65 11.59 3.70
N ALA A 49 -12.62 11.72 2.88
CA ALA A 49 -12.75 11.76 1.43
C ALA A 49 -12.17 10.49 0.80
N ALA A 50 -13.02 9.71 0.15
CA ALA A 50 -12.59 8.58 -0.67
C ALA A 50 -12.04 9.11 -2.01
N ARG A 51 -10.79 8.77 -2.33
CA ARG A 51 -10.16 9.10 -3.62
C ARG A 51 -9.82 7.82 -4.36
N ARG A 52 -10.16 7.81 -5.64
CA ARG A 52 -9.83 6.75 -6.59
C ARG A 52 -8.43 7.02 -7.13
N LYS A 53 -7.47 6.14 -6.83
CA LYS A 53 -6.13 6.19 -7.43
C LYS A 53 -6.09 5.25 -8.62
N PRO A 54 -5.77 5.76 -9.84
CA PRO A 54 -5.54 4.89 -10.98
C PRO A 54 -4.35 3.99 -10.66
N SER A 55 -4.58 2.68 -10.70
CA SER A 55 -3.56 1.66 -10.40
C SER A 55 -3.55 0.65 -11.54
N GLN A 56 -2.78 0.93 -12.59
CA GLN A 56 -2.48 -0.09 -13.61
C GLN A 56 -1.45 -1.08 -13.03
N PRO A 57 -1.65 -2.42 -13.16
CA PRO A 57 -2.62 -3.11 -14.01
C PRO A 57 -3.84 -3.73 -13.28
N HIS A 58 -4.01 -3.55 -11.97
CA HIS A 58 -4.98 -4.33 -11.15
C HIS A 58 -6.30 -3.59 -10.83
N GLY A 59 -6.67 -2.59 -11.64
CA GLY A 59 -7.89 -1.79 -11.44
C GLY A 59 -7.72 -0.67 -10.42
N ASP A 60 -8.65 0.28 -10.43
CA ASP A 60 -8.59 1.45 -9.54
C ASP A 60 -8.65 1.03 -8.08
N ARG A 61 -7.83 1.66 -7.24
CA ARG A 61 -7.89 1.46 -5.78
C ARG A 61 -8.55 2.67 -5.14
N VAL A 62 -9.55 2.42 -4.28
CA VAL A 62 -10.13 3.46 -3.44
C VAL A 62 -9.34 3.53 -2.13
N ALA A 63 -8.90 4.73 -1.78
CA ALA A 63 -8.28 5.01 -0.50
C ALA A 63 -8.98 6.19 0.18
N ASN A 64 -9.21 6.06 1.49
CA ASN A 64 -9.84 7.05 2.35
C ASN A 64 -8.77 8.00 2.90
N TYR A 65 -8.95 9.30 2.73
CA TYR A 65 -8.04 10.34 3.21
C TYR A 65 -8.77 11.22 4.22
N PRO A 66 -8.08 11.73 5.26
CA PRO A 66 -8.64 12.79 6.08
C PRO A 66 -8.77 14.04 5.21
N GLN A 67 -9.97 14.60 5.12
CA GLN A 67 -10.25 15.87 4.46
C GLN A 67 -10.61 16.89 5.53
N VAL A 68 -9.70 17.84 5.75
CA VAL A 68 -9.88 18.92 6.70
C VAL A 68 -9.80 20.22 5.93
N VAL A 69 -10.88 20.99 5.96
CA VAL A 69 -10.96 22.30 5.34
C VAL A 69 -10.89 23.35 6.44
N TYR A 70 -10.03 24.35 6.28
CA TYR A 70 -9.91 25.46 7.19
C TYR A 70 -9.96 26.80 6.46
N GLU A 71 -10.44 27.82 7.16
CA GLU A 71 -10.35 29.22 6.76
C GLU A 71 -9.35 29.97 7.63
N TYR A 72 -8.71 30.99 7.06
CA TYR A 72 -7.77 31.86 7.75
C TYR A 72 -7.75 33.24 7.11
N ARG A 73 -7.17 34.22 7.80
CA ARG A 73 -7.06 35.60 7.32
C ARG A 73 -5.61 36.06 7.29
N VAL A 74 -5.24 36.71 6.19
CA VAL A 74 -3.93 37.35 5.98
C VAL A 74 -4.18 38.71 5.34
N GLY A 75 -3.68 39.79 5.97
CA GLY A 75 -3.85 41.15 5.44
C GLY A 75 -5.31 41.56 5.20
N GLY A 76 -6.24 41.11 6.05
CA GLY A 76 -7.68 41.39 5.91
C GLY A 76 -8.42 40.55 4.86
N ARG A 77 -7.72 39.73 4.05
CA ARG A 77 -8.34 38.82 3.07
C ARG A 77 -8.55 37.44 3.66
N ARG A 78 -9.65 36.78 3.29
CA ARG A 78 -9.98 35.40 3.68
C ARG A 78 -9.40 34.41 2.67
N TYR A 79 -8.78 33.36 3.19
CA TYR A 79 -8.24 32.25 2.42
C TYR A 79 -8.78 30.93 2.97
N ARG A 80 -8.78 29.89 2.12
CA ARG A 80 -9.21 28.54 2.46
C ARG A 80 -8.11 27.56 2.07
N GLY A 81 -7.84 26.59 2.93
CA GLY A 81 -6.86 25.55 2.69
C GLY A 81 -7.39 24.16 3.05
N GLU A 82 -6.78 23.13 2.48
CA GLU A 82 -7.13 21.72 2.71
C GLU A 82 -5.92 20.87 3.09
N ARG A 83 -4.73 21.48 3.15
CA ARG A 83 -3.46 20.78 3.25
C ARG A 83 -3.07 20.69 4.72
N LEU A 84 -3.08 19.49 5.29
CA LEU A 84 -2.73 19.34 6.71
C LEU A 84 -1.24 19.51 6.95
N SER A 85 -0.40 18.86 6.15
CA SER A 85 1.05 18.92 6.29
C SER A 85 1.75 19.05 4.95
N ILE A 86 3.05 19.29 4.99
CA ILE A 86 3.90 19.29 3.80
C ILE A 86 4.00 17.90 3.18
N GLY A 87 3.96 16.87 4.04
CA GLY A 87 3.89 15.48 3.63
C GLY A 87 2.52 15.11 3.06
N GLU A 88 2.52 14.16 2.13
CA GLU A 88 1.28 13.57 1.63
C GLU A 88 0.70 12.64 2.69
N ALA A 89 -0.61 12.76 2.93
CA ALA A 89 -1.32 11.81 3.77
C ALA A 89 -1.28 10.42 3.12
N VAL A 90 -0.92 9.40 3.90
CA VAL A 90 -1.00 8.00 3.47
C VAL A 90 -2.46 7.57 3.55
N GLY A 91 -3.06 7.24 2.41
CA GLY A 91 -4.46 6.83 2.35
C GLY A 91 -4.72 5.58 3.20
N ASN A 92 -5.91 5.52 3.80
CA ASN A 92 -6.35 4.49 4.74
C ASN A 92 -5.50 4.37 6.01
N PHE A 93 -4.63 5.31 6.38
CA PHE A 93 -3.85 5.20 7.62
C PHE A 93 -3.94 6.48 8.46
N GLY A 94 -4.13 6.35 9.77
CA GLY A 94 -4.20 7.50 10.70
C GLY A 94 -5.35 8.47 10.44
N VAL A 95 -6.35 8.07 9.65
CA VAL A 95 -7.48 8.94 9.26
C VAL A 95 -8.26 9.40 10.49
N GLU A 96 -8.59 8.49 11.40
CA GLU A 96 -9.39 8.83 12.58
C GLU A 96 -8.66 9.75 13.54
N GLU A 97 -7.39 9.44 13.83
CA GLU A 97 -6.51 10.23 14.71
C GLU A 97 -6.39 11.66 14.19
N THR A 98 -6.21 11.81 12.88
CA THR A 98 -6.10 13.12 12.22
C THR A 98 -7.39 13.92 12.37
N LEU A 99 -8.55 13.32 12.12
CA LEU A 99 -9.84 14.00 12.24
C LEU A 99 -10.21 14.29 13.70
N ALA A 100 -9.74 13.49 14.67
CA ALA A 100 -9.90 13.76 16.09
C ALA A 100 -9.05 14.97 16.54
N ARG A 101 -7.87 15.17 15.95
CA ARG A 101 -7.01 16.34 16.20
C ARG A 101 -7.58 17.63 15.63
N TYR A 102 -8.32 17.53 14.52
CA TYR A 102 -8.87 18.68 13.78
C TYR A 102 -10.40 18.61 13.65
N PRO A 103 -11.18 18.75 14.74
CA PRO A 103 -12.63 18.74 14.65
C PRO A 103 -13.19 20.03 14.03
N ALA A 104 -14.35 19.93 13.38
CA ALA A 104 -15.01 21.09 12.78
C ALA A 104 -15.34 22.16 13.83
N GLY A 105 -15.11 23.43 13.49
CA GLY A 105 -15.29 24.56 14.38
C GLY A 105 -14.10 24.90 15.27
N ALA A 106 -13.09 24.02 15.37
CA ALA A 106 -11.91 24.27 16.19
C ALA A 106 -11.07 25.43 15.64
N ALA A 107 -10.50 26.21 16.55
CA ALA A 107 -9.46 27.18 16.24
C ALA A 107 -8.12 26.46 16.06
N VAL A 108 -7.39 26.79 15.01
CA VAL A 108 -6.11 26.15 14.66
C VAL A 108 -5.07 27.18 14.26
N GLN A 109 -3.80 26.80 14.39
CA GLN A 109 -2.71 27.57 13.80
C GLN A 109 -2.56 27.18 12.33
N VAL A 110 -2.47 28.19 11.47
CA VAL A 110 -2.28 28.04 10.03
C VAL A 110 -0.97 28.69 9.64
N TYR A 111 -0.06 27.91 9.08
CA TYR A 111 1.21 28.40 8.55
C TYR A 111 1.04 28.67 7.06
N TYR A 112 1.24 29.92 6.63
CA TYR A 112 0.99 30.34 5.25
C TYR A 112 2.26 30.79 4.55
N ASN A 113 2.36 30.55 3.24
CA ASN A 113 3.44 31.06 2.43
C ASN A 113 3.29 32.58 2.25
N PRO A 114 4.25 33.41 2.69
CA PRO A 114 4.12 34.86 2.61
C PRO A 114 4.18 35.38 1.16
N ALA A 115 4.83 34.63 0.25
CA ALA A 115 4.86 34.95 -1.18
C ALA A 115 3.56 34.54 -1.90
N ASN A 116 2.83 33.55 -1.36
CA ASN A 116 1.55 33.11 -1.87
C ASN A 116 0.60 32.69 -0.73
N PRO A 117 -0.17 33.62 -0.14
CA PRO A 117 -1.01 33.33 1.01
C PRO A 117 -2.15 32.33 0.77
N ALA A 118 -2.38 31.87 -0.46
CA ALA A 118 -3.30 30.76 -0.74
C ALA A 118 -2.70 29.39 -0.41
N GLU A 119 -1.38 29.30 -0.36
CA GLU A 119 -0.66 28.11 0.07
C GLU A 119 -0.46 28.17 1.59
N ALA A 120 -1.08 27.23 2.30
CA ALA A 120 -0.93 27.12 3.74
C ALA A 120 -1.04 25.65 4.20
N VAL A 121 -0.50 25.38 5.38
CA VAL A 121 -0.55 24.08 6.05
C VAL A 121 -0.88 24.23 7.54
N LEU A 122 -1.49 23.21 8.15
CA LEU A 122 -1.72 23.15 9.60
C LEU A 122 -0.47 22.67 10.37
N GLU A 123 0.33 21.81 9.76
CA GLU A 123 1.54 21.21 10.30
C GLU A 123 2.71 21.49 9.35
N ARG A 124 3.64 22.36 9.78
CA ARG A 124 4.85 22.71 9.00
C ARG A 124 6.00 21.70 9.14
N GLU A 125 5.90 20.77 10.08
CA GLU A 125 6.93 19.77 10.35
C GLU A 125 6.58 18.44 9.68
N LEU A 126 7.59 17.67 9.26
CA LEU A 126 7.32 16.31 8.80
C LEU A 126 6.86 15.47 10.00
N PRO A 127 5.80 14.67 9.85
CA PRO A 127 5.43 13.71 10.87
C PRO A 127 6.62 12.79 11.18
N PRO A 128 6.90 12.45 12.45
CA PRO A 128 7.97 11.50 12.79
C PRO A 128 7.77 10.12 12.14
N GLN A 129 6.52 9.77 11.80
CA GLN A 129 6.15 8.60 11.02
C GLN A 129 6.82 8.57 9.63
N PHE A 130 6.95 9.73 8.98
CA PHE A 130 7.57 9.84 7.65
C PHE A 130 9.07 9.54 7.71
N ALA A 131 9.77 10.09 8.72
CA ALA A 131 11.18 9.81 8.96
C ALA A 131 11.41 8.32 9.23
N LYS A 132 10.59 7.71 10.11
CA LYS A 132 10.65 6.26 10.39
C LYS A 132 10.44 5.44 9.12
N GLY A 133 9.46 5.81 8.28
CA GLY A 133 9.19 5.12 7.01
C GLY A 133 10.40 5.13 6.07
N ILE A 134 11.06 6.29 5.91
CA ILE A 134 12.29 6.40 5.13
C ILE A 134 13.40 5.54 5.72
N THR A 135 13.62 5.60 7.04
CA THR A 135 14.62 4.79 7.72
C THR A 135 14.38 3.29 7.48
N TYR A 136 13.15 2.81 7.63
CA TYR A 136 12.82 1.42 7.36
C TYR A 136 13.02 1.05 5.89
N ALA A 137 12.67 1.92 4.94
CA ALA A 137 12.91 1.69 3.52
C ALA A 137 14.41 1.50 3.22
N PHE A 138 15.27 2.37 3.78
CA PHE A 138 16.73 2.22 3.66
C PHE A 138 17.24 0.94 4.32
N LEU A 139 16.79 0.61 5.54
CA LEU A 139 17.21 -0.59 6.25
C LEU A 139 16.82 -1.87 5.52
N ILE A 140 15.58 -1.95 5.01
CA ILE A 140 15.09 -3.11 4.26
C ILE A 140 15.88 -3.25 2.96
N PHE A 141 16.11 -2.15 2.25
CA PHE A 141 16.74 -2.20 0.95
C PHE A 141 18.26 -2.46 1.03
N LEU A 142 18.99 -1.69 1.86
CA LEU A 142 20.42 -1.88 2.07
C LEU A 142 20.72 -3.19 2.80
N GLY A 143 19.93 -3.51 3.84
CA GLY A 143 20.04 -4.78 4.55
C GLY A 143 19.75 -5.96 3.64
N GLY A 144 18.70 -5.88 2.82
CA GLY A 144 18.38 -6.90 1.82
C GLY A 144 19.49 -7.08 0.78
N ALA A 145 20.05 -5.99 0.25
CA ALA A 145 21.16 -6.04 -0.68
C ALA A 145 22.44 -6.63 -0.03
N ALA A 146 22.75 -6.26 1.21
CA ALA A 146 23.88 -6.81 1.95
C ALA A 146 23.71 -8.31 2.25
N ILE A 147 22.52 -8.73 2.68
CA ILE A 147 22.18 -10.15 2.91
C ILE A 147 22.26 -10.93 1.60
N LEU A 148 21.74 -10.38 0.50
CA LEU A 148 21.81 -11.01 -0.82
C LEU A 148 23.27 -11.17 -1.26
N LEU A 149 24.08 -10.12 -1.12
CA LEU A 149 25.49 -10.13 -1.48
C LEU A 149 26.27 -11.15 -0.63
N PHE A 150 26.07 -11.14 0.69
CA PHE A 150 26.65 -12.12 1.60
C PHE A 150 26.25 -13.55 1.22
N SER A 151 24.96 -13.75 0.94
CA SER A 151 24.40 -15.07 0.59
C SER A 151 25.00 -15.59 -0.71
N VAL A 152 25.07 -14.77 -1.75
CA VAL A 152 25.59 -15.17 -3.07
C VAL A 152 27.11 -15.41 -3.05
N THR A 153 27.85 -14.76 -2.14
CA THR A 153 29.32 -14.83 -2.13
C THR A 153 29.89 -15.87 -1.17
N ASN A 154 29.25 -16.08 -0.02
CA ASN A 154 29.80 -16.92 1.05
C ASN A 154 29.10 -18.27 1.16
N VAL A 155 27.78 -18.33 1.00
CA VAL A 155 27.02 -19.57 1.20
C VAL A 155 27.35 -20.66 0.16
N PRO A 156 27.60 -20.35 -1.13
CA PRO A 156 28.03 -21.37 -2.09
C PRO A 156 29.39 -21.98 -1.72
N LYS A 157 30.30 -21.18 -1.14
CA LYS A 157 31.62 -21.68 -0.72
C LYS A 157 31.51 -22.65 0.45
N LEU A 158 30.61 -22.35 1.39
CA LEU A 158 30.30 -23.23 2.52
C LEU A 158 29.62 -24.52 2.05
N LEU A 159 28.63 -24.41 1.16
CA LEU A 159 27.91 -25.55 0.61
C LEU A 159 28.77 -26.41 -0.31
N ALA A 160 29.72 -25.85 -1.05
CA ALA A 160 30.62 -26.61 -1.92
C ALA A 160 31.47 -27.64 -1.15
N GLY A 161 31.73 -27.43 0.14
CA GLY A 161 32.42 -28.40 0.99
C GLY A 161 31.54 -29.55 1.51
N VAL A 162 30.22 -29.40 1.44
CA VAL A 162 29.24 -30.35 1.99
C VAL A 162 28.46 -31.07 0.88
N LEU A 163 28.27 -30.41 -0.27
CA LEU A 163 27.48 -30.93 -1.38
C LEU A 163 28.28 -31.97 -2.20
N PRO A 164 27.67 -33.14 -2.52
CA PRO A 164 28.23 -34.12 -3.45
C PRO A 164 28.56 -33.56 -4.84
N ARG A 165 27.88 -32.48 -5.27
CA ARG A 165 28.09 -31.82 -6.56
C ARG A 165 28.37 -30.32 -6.38
N PRO A 166 29.63 -29.90 -6.16
CA PRO A 166 29.98 -28.50 -5.89
C PRO A 166 29.69 -27.55 -7.06
N ALA A 167 29.60 -28.07 -8.30
CA ALA A 167 29.26 -27.29 -9.50
C ALA A 167 27.88 -26.62 -9.43
N HIS A 168 26.96 -27.12 -8.61
CA HIS A 168 25.61 -26.57 -8.46
C HIS A 168 25.40 -25.73 -7.20
N ALA A 169 26.46 -25.52 -6.39
CA ALA A 169 26.35 -24.83 -5.10
C ALA A 169 25.68 -23.45 -5.21
N LEU A 170 25.98 -22.68 -6.26
CA LEU A 170 25.36 -21.38 -6.53
C LEU A 170 23.84 -21.50 -6.78
N PHE A 171 23.43 -22.48 -7.58
CA PHE A 171 22.01 -22.73 -7.87
C PHE A 171 21.25 -23.15 -6.61
N VAL A 172 21.84 -24.05 -5.81
CA VAL A 172 21.25 -24.51 -4.53
C VAL A 172 21.04 -23.35 -3.57
N THR A 173 21.97 -22.41 -3.47
CA THR A 173 21.79 -21.19 -2.65
C THR A 173 20.68 -20.28 -3.13
N LEU A 174 20.61 -20.02 -4.44
CA LEU A 174 19.60 -19.11 -5.00
C LEU A 174 18.20 -19.74 -4.90
N ALA A 175 18.06 -21.01 -5.27
CA ALA A 175 16.80 -21.74 -5.17
C ALA A 175 16.37 -21.92 -3.71
N GLY A 176 17.29 -22.28 -2.81
CA GLY A 176 17.01 -22.43 -1.38
C GLY A 176 16.64 -21.12 -0.69
N GLY A 177 17.37 -20.04 -0.96
CA GLY A 177 17.06 -18.71 -0.44
C GLY A 177 15.73 -18.17 -0.96
N CYS A 178 15.43 -18.36 -2.25
CA CYS A 178 14.15 -18.00 -2.85
C CYS A 178 12.99 -18.81 -2.24
N GLY A 179 13.17 -20.12 -2.09
CA GLY A 179 12.18 -21.00 -1.44
C GLY A 179 11.87 -20.57 -0.01
N LEU A 180 12.91 -20.27 0.80
CA LEU A 180 12.74 -19.78 2.17
C LEU A 180 12.03 -18.42 2.20
N PHE A 181 12.40 -17.49 1.33
CA PHE A 181 11.74 -16.18 1.22
C PHE A 181 10.25 -16.32 0.91
N VAL A 182 9.89 -17.14 -0.07
CA VAL A 182 8.49 -17.41 -0.44
C VAL A 182 7.71 -18.01 0.74
N LEU A 183 8.32 -18.90 1.53
CA LEU A 183 7.70 -19.45 2.74
C LEU A 183 7.52 -18.40 3.86
N THR A 184 8.50 -17.52 4.07
CA THR A 184 8.34 -16.43 5.05
C THR A 184 7.23 -15.47 4.64
N LEU A 185 7.13 -15.15 3.34
CA LEU A 185 6.04 -14.33 2.80
C LEU A 185 4.69 -15.04 2.98
N ALA A 186 4.62 -16.35 2.70
CA ALA A 186 3.42 -17.16 2.94
C ALA A 186 3.02 -17.15 4.43
N LEU A 187 3.99 -17.21 5.35
CA LEU A 187 3.75 -17.12 6.79
C LEU A 187 3.22 -15.73 7.18
N VAL A 188 3.83 -14.65 6.71
CA VAL A 188 3.37 -13.27 6.99
C VAL A 188 1.95 -13.07 6.48
N LEU A 189 1.66 -13.47 5.24
CA LEU A 189 0.32 -13.38 4.65
C LEU A 189 -0.67 -14.26 5.42
N HIS A 190 -0.28 -15.47 5.82
CA HIS A 190 -1.13 -16.34 6.63
C HIS A 190 -1.43 -15.73 8.00
N ARG A 191 -0.46 -15.05 8.62
CA ARG A 191 -0.67 -14.31 9.88
C ARG A 191 -1.61 -13.12 9.70
N GLN A 192 -1.48 -12.38 8.61
CA GLN A 192 -2.40 -11.28 8.27
C GLN A 192 -3.83 -11.80 8.06
N VAL A 193 -3.99 -12.93 7.38
CA VAL A 193 -5.30 -13.58 7.19
C VAL A 193 -5.86 -14.14 8.51
N ALA A 194 -5.01 -14.70 9.37
CA ALA A 194 -5.41 -15.16 10.69
C ALA A 194 -5.86 -14.00 11.59
N ALA A 195 -5.20 -12.84 11.50
CA ALA A 195 -5.64 -11.61 12.16
C ALA A 195 -7.00 -11.15 11.61
N ALA A 196 -7.20 -11.24 10.29
CA ALA A 196 -8.47 -10.91 9.65
C ALA A 196 -9.65 -11.83 10.04
N ARG A 197 -9.39 -13.07 10.49
CA ARG A 197 -10.44 -13.95 11.01
C ARG A 197 -11.12 -13.40 12.28
N ARG A 198 -10.42 -12.52 13.02
CA ARG A 198 -10.91 -11.89 14.24
C ARG A 198 -11.49 -10.49 14.02
N TRP A 199 -11.58 -10.04 12.77
CA TRP A 199 -12.12 -8.72 12.47
C TRP A 199 -13.62 -8.66 12.76
N PRO A 200 -14.09 -7.62 13.45
CA PRO A 200 -15.51 -7.38 13.67
C PRO A 200 -16.20 -7.11 12.33
N ALA A 201 -17.46 -7.53 12.23
CA ALA A 201 -18.30 -7.30 11.06
C ALA A 201 -19.28 -6.17 11.34
N THR A 202 -19.39 -5.22 10.40
CA THR A 202 -20.45 -4.21 10.40
C THR A 202 -21.34 -4.38 9.17
N ARG A 203 -22.59 -3.92 9.25
CA ARG A 203 -23.47 -3.84 8.07
C ARG A 203 -23.04 -2.64 7.23
N GLY A 204 -22.65 -2.89 5.99
CA GLY A 204 -22.37 -1.87 4.98
C GLY A 204 -23.48 -1.81 3.94
N GLU A 205 -23.55 -0.70 3.22
CA GLU A 205 -24.52 -0.45 2.14
C GLU A 205 -23.75 -0.39 0.81
N ILE A 206 -24.18 -1.20 -0.17
CA ILE A 206 -23.62 -1.16 -1.53
C ILE A 206 -24.14 0.12 -2.21
N VAL A 207 -23.22 1.03 -2.55
CA VAL A 207 -23.57 2.32 -3.18
C VAL A 207 -23.50 2.25 -4.70
N SER A 208 -22.63 1.42 -5.29
CA SER A 208 -22.72 1.14 -6.72
C SER A 208 -22.02 -0.16 -7.13
N ALA A 209 -22.73 -0.96 -7.91
CA ALA A 209 -22.18 -2.04 -8.71
C ALA A 209 -22.03 -1.54 -10.15
N THR A 210 -21.09 -0.62 -10.41
CA THR A 210 -20.90 -0.10 -11.77
C THR A 210 -20.23 -1.16 -12.64
N LEU A 211 -21.02 -1.91 -13.40
CA LEU A 211 -20.55 -2.61 -14.59
C LEU A 211 -20.16 -1.54 -15.62
N PRO A 212 -18.90 -1.44 -16.07
CA PRO A 212 -18.57 -0.53 -17.16
C PRO A 212 -19.37 -0.95 -18.39
N ALA A 213 -20.25 -0.06 -18.88
CA ALA A 213 -20.99 -0.26 -20.11
C ALA A 213 -20.00 -0.51 -21.25
N SER A 214 -20.18 -1.67 -21.90
CA SER A 214 -19.52 -2.05 -23.13
C SER A 214 -19.51 -0.89 -24.13
N ARG A 215 -18.34 -0.29 -24.36
CA ARG A 215 -18.06 0.35 -25.65
C ARG A 215 -17.31 -0.69 -26.46
N GLU A 216 -18.05 -1.37 -27.34
CA GLU A 216 -17.49 -2.16 -28.43
C GLU A 216 -16.62 -1.23 -29.28
N PHE A 217 -15.31 -1.26 -29.05
CA PHE A 217 -14.35 -0.82 -30.04
C PHE A 217 -13.94 -2.05 -30.83
N GLY A 218 -14.40 -2.10 -32.07
CA GLY A 218 -14.09 -3.18 -32.99
C GLY A 218 -12.59 -3.32 -33.23
N GLY A 219 -12.16 -4.58 -33.36
CA GLY A 219 -10.92 -4.92 -34.07
C GLY A 219 -9.74 -5.32 -33.19
N SER A 220 -9.52 -6.64 -33.16
CA SER A 220 -8.26 -7.34 -32.88
C SER A 220 -7.86 -7.60 -31.41
N LYS A 221 -8.07 -8.87 -31.02
CA LYS A 221 -7.40 -9.66 -29.97
C LYS A 221 -6.52 -8.89 -28.97
N GLY A 222 -7.16 -8.28 -27.98
CA GLY A 222 -6.58 -8.00 -26.67
C GLY A 222 -7.54 -8.54 -25.61
N SER A 223 -7.05 -9.35 -24.67
CA SER A 223 -7.87 -9.85 -23.56
C SER A 223 -8.29 -8.68 -22.67
N THR A 224 -9.49 -8.15 -22.89
CA THR A 224 -10.06 -7.08 -22.07
C THR A 224 -10.36 -7.64 -20.68
N GLN A 225 -9.47 -7.41 -19.72
CA GLN A 225 -9.70 -7.74 -18.32
C GLN A 225 -10.83 -6.85 -17.77
N GLN A 226 -12.06 -7.36 -17.85
CA GLN A 226 -13.24 -6.75 -17.25
C GLN A 226 -13.26 -7.09 -15.75
N GLY A 227 -12.76 -6.17 -14.92
CA GLY A 227 -12.94 -6.22 -13.47
C GLY A 227 -14.20 -5.44 -13.08
N ALA A 228 -15.28 -6.12 -12.70
CA ALA A 228 -16.37 -5.49 -11.98
C ALA A 228 -15.81 -4.90 -10.68
N GLN A 229 -15.87 -3.58 -10.52
CA GLN A 229 -15.38 -2.89 -9.33
C GLN A 229 -16.56 -2.64 -8.40
N LEU A 230 -16.80 -3.55 -7.46
CA LEU A 230 -17.80 -3.34 -6.42
C LEU A 230 -17.27 -2.28 -5.45
N VAL A 231 -17.93 -1.11 -5.38
CA VAL A 231 -17.62 -0.05 -4.42
C VAL A 231 -18.71 -0.05 -3.34
N TYR A 232 -18.32 -0.28 -2.10
CA TYR A 232 -19.22 -0.32 -0.96
C TYR A 232 -18.87 0.78 0.04
N THR A 233 -19.88 1.26 0.76
CA THR A 233 -19.67 2.17 1.88
C THR A 233 -20.10 1.51 3.17
N TYR A 234 -19.40 1.81 4.25
CA TYR A 234 -19.68 1.24 5.56
C TYR A 234 -19.46 2.30 6.62
N THR A 235 -20.19 2.19 7.72
CA THR A 235 -20.09 3.13 8.84
C THR A 235 -19.42 2.45 10.01
N VAL A 236 -18.36 3.08 10.51
CA VAL A 236 -17.63 2.67 11.73
C VAL A 236 -17.60 3.88 12.66
N ALA A 237 -18.04 3.71 13.90
CA ALA A 237 -18.06 4.77 14.92
C ALA A 237 -18.67 6.12 14.43
N GLY A 238 -19.73 6.06 13.61
CA GLY A 238 -20.41 7.25 13.07
C GLY A 238 -19.72 7.93 11.88
N ARG A 239 -18.61 7.37 11.36
CA ARG A 239 -17.90 7.87 10.17
C ARG A 239 -18.07 6.92 8.99
N ARG A 240 -18.34 7.47 7.80
CA ARG A 240 -18.54 6.71 6.57
C ARG A 240 -17.20 6.48 5.86
N TYR A 241 -16.89 5.23 5.59
CA TYR A 241 -15.73 4.77 4.84
C TYR A 241 -16.16 4.17 3.52
N THR A 242 -15.29 4.24 2.52
CA THR A 242 -15.50 3.61 1.21
C THR A 242 -14.44 2.54 0.97
N GLY A 243 -14.86 1.35 0.57
CA GLY A 243 -13.99 0.25 0.19
C GLY A 243 -14.32 -0.25 -1.21
N ASN A 244 -13.33 -0.83 -1.88
CA ASN A 244 -13.53 -1.50 -3.17
C ASN A 244 -12.80 -2.85 -3.26
N ARG A 245 -12.47 -3.44 -2.11
CA ARG A 245 -11.76 -4.71 -2.01
C ARG A 245 -12.73 -5.84 -1.67
N LEU A 246 -12.81 -6.82 -2.57
CA LEU A 246 -13.58 -8.05 -2.40
C LEU A 246 -12.86 -9.03 -1.45
N ALA A 247 -11.55 -9.29 -1.63
CA ALA A 247 -10.78 -10.22 -0.79
C ALA A 247 -9.32 -9.78 -0.60
N PHE A 248 -8.61 -10.42 0.34
CA PHE A 248 -7.15 -10.30 0.47
C PHE A 248 -6.45 -10.91 -0.75
N GLY A 249 -5.57 -10.14 -1.40
CA GLY A 249 -4.74 -10.62 -2.52
C GLY A 249 -5.11 -10.10 -3.92
N GLY A 250 -6.21 -9.35 -4.06
CA GLY A 250 -6.69 -8.96 -5.39
C GLY A 250 -7.19 -10.15 -6.21
N ARG A 251 -7.96 -9.90 -7.27
CA ARG A 251 -8.37 -10.95 -8.20
C ARG A 251 -7.12 -11.43 -8.95
N MET A 252 -6.50 -12.50 -8.47
CA MET A 252 -5.36 -13.11 -9.16
C MET A 252 -5.90 -13.90 -10.36
N SER A 253 -6.24 -13.19 -11.43
CA SER A 253 -7.01 -13.67 -12.59
C SER A 253 -6.24 -14.60 -13.55
N TRP A 254 -5.08 -15.13 -13.15
CA TRP A 254 -4.21 -15.93 -14.01
C TRP A 254 -4.57 -17.43 -14.08
N TRP A 255 -5.52 -17.93 -13.29
CA TRP A 255 -5.73 -19.38 -13.16
C TRP A 255 -7.18 -19.85 -12.92
N ALA A 256 -8.18 -18.95 -13.02
CA ALA A 256 -9.59 -19.34 -12.96
C ALA A 256 -10.28 -19.02 -14.30
N PRO A 257 -10.24 -19.93 -15.29
CA PRO A 257 -11.14 -19.84 -16.43
C PRO A 257 -12.55 -20.23 -15.93
N GLY A 258 -13.47 -19.28 -16.00
CA GLY A 258 -14.91 -19.54 -15.87
C GLY A 258 -15.40 -19.87 -14.45
N GLN A 259 -15.38 -18.89 -13.53
CA GLN A 259 -16.45 -18.86 -12.52
C GLN A 259 -17.48 -17.79 -12.88
N PRO A 260 -18.77 -18.14 -12.83
CA PRO A 260 -19.77 -17.59 -13.71
C PRO A 260 -20.29 -16.26 -13.20
N GLN A 261 -20.80 -15.51 -14.16
CA GLN A 261 -21.60 -14.29 -14.07
C GLN A 261 -22.95 -14.51 -13.37
N GLU A 262 -23.03 -15.42 -12.38
CA GLU A 262 -24.26 -15.86 -11.71
C GLU A 262 -24.42 -15.29 -10.29
N GLN A 263 -23.44 -14.54 -9.77
CA GLN A 263 -23.59 -13.81 -8.51
C GLN A 263 -24.09 -12.36 -8.71
N SER A 264 -24.49 -11.97 -9.93
CA SER A 264 -24.84 -10.59 -10.26
C SER A 264 -26.35 -10.28 -10.27
N GLU A 265 -27.21 -11.22 -9.91
CA GLU A 265 -28.66 -10.97 -9.82
C GLU A 265 -29.19 -10.75 -8.39
N ASN A 266 -28.37 -11.01 -7.36
CA ASN A 266 -28.79 -10.84 -5.95
C ASN A 266 -28.10 -9.68 -5.20
N ASP A 267 -27.10 -9.04 -5.83
CA ASP A 267 -26.47 -7.81 -5.32
C ASP A 267 -27.17 -6.59 -5.94
N SER A 268 -28.45 -6.42 -5.61
CA SER A 268 -29.21 -5.22 -5.97
C SER A 268 -28.57 -3.98 -5.34
N GLU A 269 -28.52 -2.85 -6.06
CA GLU A 269 -28.14 -1.56 -5.47
C GLU A 269 -28.97 -1.31 -4.19
N GLY A 270 -28.30 -1.00 -3.07
CA GLY A 270 -28.94 -0.93 -1.74
C GLY A 270 -28.93 -2.25 -0.92
N GLY A 271 -28.34 -3.32 -1.46
CA GLY A 271 -28.12 -4.57 -0.73
C GLY A 271 -27.20 -4.40 0.48
N ALA A 272 -27.61 -4.92 1.64
CA ALA A 272 -26.80 -4.89 2.85
C ALA A 272 -25.74 -5.99 2.78
N VAL A 273 -24.46 -5.62 2.70
CA VAL A 273 -23.35 -6.58 2.71
C VAL A 273 -22.60 -6.53 4.03
N GLN A 274 -22.16 -7.69 4.49
CA GLN A 274 -21.34 -7.80 5.69
C GLN A 274 -19.90 -7.39 5.36
N VAL A 275 -19.47 -6.26 5.90
CA VAL A 275 -18.12 -5.72 5.70
C VAL A 275 -17.28 -6.05 6.93
N CYS A 276 -16.17 -6.75 6.73
CA CYS A 276 -15.18 -6.98 7.78
C CYS A 276 -14.12 -5.88 7.70
N TYR A 277 -13.88 -5.16 8.81
CA TYR A 277 -12.93 -4.05 8.86
C TYR A 277 -11.86 -4.30 9.94
N ASP A 278 -10.65 -3.77 9.75
CA ASP A 278 -9.62 -3.78 10.78
C ASP A 278 -9.99 -2.77 11.90
N PRO A 279 -10.21 -3.20 13.15
CA PRO A 279 -10.57 -2.28 14.23
C PRO A 279 -9.46 -1.30 14.61
N ARG A 280 -8.20 -1.60 14.26
CA ARG A 280 -7.06 -0.68 14.43
C ARG A 280 -6.88 0.24 13.23
N ASN A 281 -7.47 -0.12 12.08
CA ASN A 281 -7.42 0.68 10.88
C ASN A 281 -8.70 0.55 10.03
N PRO A 282 -9.76 1.31 10.35
CA PRO A 282 -11.06 1.16 9.70
C PRO A 282 -11.07 1.49 8.21
N GLY A 283 -9.99 2.07 7.64
CA GLY A 283 -9.84 2.24 6.20
C GLY A 283 -9.50 0.96 5.44
N GLU A 284 -9.14 -0.11 6.14
CA GLU A 284 -8.96 -1.44 5.57
C GLU A 284 -10.21 -2.31 5.83
N ALA A 285 -10.91 -2.62 4.75
CA ALA A 285 -12.04 -3.53 4.78
C ALA A 285 -11.98 -4.55 3.64
N VAL A 286 -12.57 -5.71 3.91
CA VAL A 286 -12.75 -6.81 2.95
C VAL A 286 -14.16 -7.39 3.07
N LEU A 287 -14.70 -7.84 1.96
CA LEU A 287 -16.01 -8.49 1.90
C LEU A 287 -15.89 -10.00 2.18
N GLU A 288 -14.84 -10.63 1.66
CA GLU A 288 -14.56 -12.04 1.84
C GLU A 288 -13.31 -12.27 2.68
N ARG A 289 -13.44 -13.09 3.73
CA ARG A 289 -12.34 -13.53 4.61
C ARG A 289 -11.42 -14.58 3.96
N ARG A 290 -11.65 -14.93 2.68
CA ARG A 290 -11.00 -16.06 2.02
C ARG A 290 -9.76 -15.58 1.26
N ALA A 291 -8.59 -15.99 1.73
CA ALA A 291 -7.34 -15.78 1.00
C ALA A 291 -7.14 -16.93 0.01
N ILE A 292 -7.46 -16.68 -1.25
CA ILE A 292 -7.23 -17.61 -2.35
C ILE A 292 -5.77 -17.45 -2.78
N GLY A 293 -4.98 -18.53 -2.75
CA GLY A 293 -3.61 -18.56 -3.29
C GLY A 293 -2.45 -18.65 -2.29
N ILE A 294 -2.69 -18.58 -0.97
CA ILE A 294 -1.61 -18.79 0.02
C ILE A 294 -1.06 -20.21 -0.06
N THR A 295 -1.92 -21.20 -0.33
CA THR A 295 -1.52 -22.61 -0.52
C THR A 295 -0.57 -22.79 -1.71
N LEU A 296 -0.73 -22.00 -2.78
CA LEU A 296 0.18 -22.01 -3.93
C LEU A 296 1.58 -21.52 -3.53
N LEU A 297 1.67 -20.48 -2.69
CA LEU A 297 2.96 -20.00 -2.19
C LEU A 297 3.68 -21.07 -1.34
N TRP A 298 2.94 -21.86 -0.54
CA TRP A 298 3.50 -23.00 0.18
C TRP A 298 4.04 -24.08 -0.78
N ILE A 299 3.28 -24.43 -1.82
CA ILE A 299 3.68 -25.43 -2.81
C ILE A 299 4.93 -24.97 -3.58
N VAL A 300 4.96 -23.71 -4.04
CA VAL A 300 6.11 -23.14 -4.75
C VAL A 300 7.34 -23.05 -3.85
N GLY A 301 7.17 -22.59 -2.60
CA GLY A 301 8.27 -22.51 -1.64
C GLY A 301 8.88 -23.87 -1.32
N LEU A 302 8.05 -24.89 -1.06
CA LEU A 302 8.50 -26.26 -0.81
C LEU A 302 9.10 -26.91 -2.06
N GLY A 303 8.53 -26.66 -3.24
CA GLY A 303 9.05 -27.17 -4.52
C GLY A 303 10.43 -26.64 -4.84
N LEU A 304 10.69 -25.35 -4.59
CA LEU A 304 12.02 -24.74 -4.76
C LEU A 304 13.06 -25.32 -3.80
N LEU A 305 12.67 -25.60 -2.55
CA LEU A 305 13.55 -26.26 -1.58
C LEU A 305 13.85 -27.71 -1.96
N ALA A 306 12.84 -28.46 -2.41
CA ALA A 306 13.01 -29.84 -2.89
C ALA A 306 13.91 -29.89 -4.13
N LEU A 307 13.72 -28.98 -5.08
CA LEU A 307 14.57 -28.86 -6.26
C LEU A 307 16.02 -28.53 -5.88
N ALA A 308 16.21 -27.63 -4.91
CA ALA A 308 17.55 -27.31 -4.39
C ALA A 308 18.23 -28.54 -3.76
N ALA A 309 17.48 -29.39 -3.04
CA ALA A 309 18.00 -30.63 -2.46
C ALA A 309 18.41 -31.66 -3.54
N VAL A 310 17.52 -31.93 -4.50
CA VAL A 310 17.75 -32.88 -5.59
C VAL A 310 18.95 -32.49 -6.45
N VAL A 311 19.07 -31.21 -6.81
CA VAL A 311 20.20 -30.69 -7.60
C VAL A 311 21.50 -30.69 -6.78
N GLY A 312 21.40 -30.44 -5.47
CA GLY A 312 22.50 -30.57 -4.53
C GLY A 312 23.00 -32.00 -4.35
N GLY A 313 22.17 -33.01 -4.68
CA GLY A 313 22.48 -34.43 -4.51
C GLY A 313 22.13 -34.98 -3.11
N LEU A 314 21.22 -34.31 -2.40
CA LEU A 314 20.62 -34.73 -1.14
C LEU A 314 19.33 -35.54 -1.36
#